data_AF-J7LGQ1-F1
#
_entry.id   AF-J7LGQ1-F1
#
_cell.length_a   1.000
_cell.length_b   1.000
_cell.length_c   1.000
_cell.angle_alpha   90.00
_cell.angle_beta   90.00
_cell.angle_gamma   90.00
#
_symmetry.space_group_name_H-M   'P 1'
#
loop_
_entity.id
_entity.type
_entity.pdbx_description
1 polymer ?
#
loop_
_entity_poly.entity_id
_entity_poly.type
_entity_poly.pdbx_seq_one_letter_code
_entity_poly.pdbx_strand_id
1 'polypeptide(L)'
;METTRKTQATAHPLTEARDAFLSLRGLAFTVEWHRFPWTYGADVDKSLMGPPYLGHVVIGLKDETHWGYQSRDGRQWRFIPRDQLTRLVAEVVEEFAGFHPPLPRRK
;
A
#
# COMPACT_ATOMS: atom_id res chain seq x y z
N MET A 1 0.56 23.21 -37.74
CA MET A 1 0.99 21.93 -37.15
C MET A 1 1.36 22.20 -35.71
N GLU A 2 0.43 21.95 -34.80
CA GLU A 2 0.54 22.33 -33.40
C GLU A 2 0.99 21.10 -32.61
N THR A 3 2.26 21.10 -32.20
CA THR A 3 2.87 19.99 -31.49
C THR A 3 2.38 20.01 -30.05
N THR A 4 1.29 19.31 -29.76
CA THR A 4 0.81 19.11 -28.39
C THR A 4 1.82 18.24 -27.65
N ARG A 5 2.72 18.87 -26.89
CA ARG A 5 3.52 18.18 -25.86
C ARG A 5 2.54 17.65 -24.82
N LYS A 6 2.17 16.37 -24.93
CA LYS A 6 1.59 15.63 -23.81
C LYS A 6 2.67 15.60 -22.73
N THR A 7 2.56 16.47 -21.74
CA THR A 7 3.27 16.33 -20.48
C THR A 7 2.86 14.98 -19.91
N GLN A 8 3.71 13.98 -20.09
CA GLN A 8 3.58 12.68 -19.45
C GLN A 8 3.75 12.96 -17.96
N ALA A 9 2.65 13.20 -17.27
CA ALA A 9 2.65 13.33 -15.82
C ALA A 9 3.22 12.02 -15.28
N THR A 10 4.44 12.06 -14.74
CA THR A 10 5.00 10.96 -13.95
C THR A 10 3.94 10.60 -12.92
N ALA A 11 3.36 9.41 -13.04
CA ALA A 11 2.28 9.00 -12.18
C ALA A 11 2.78 9.01 -10.73
N HIS A 12 1.95 9.51 -9.82
CA HIS A 12 2.31 9.54 -8.40
C HIS A 12 2.55 8.09 -7.94
N PRO A 13 3.58 7.78 -7.13
CA PRO A 13 3.93 6.39 -6.77
C PRO A 13 2.75 5.58 -6.22
N LEU A 14 1.92 6.21 -5.39
CA LEU A 14 0.69 5.60 -4.87
C LEU A 14 -0.33 5.27 -5.97
N THR A 15 -0.46 6.10 -7.00
CA THR A 15 -1.32 5.79 -8.14
C THR A 15 -0.78 4.58 -8.90
N GLU A 16 0.53 4.52 -9.14
CA GLU A 16 1.16 3.37 -9.80
C GLU A 16 0.96 2.07 -9.01
N ALA A 17 1.20 2.10 -7.70
CA ALA A 17 1.01 0.94 -6.84
C ALA A 17 -0.47 0.52 -6.74
N ARG A 18 -1.40 1.47 -6.60
CA ARG A 18 -2.84 1.20 -6.61
C ARG A 18 -3.27 0.53 -7.92
N ASP A 19 -2.83 1.08 -9.04
CA ASP A 19 -3.18 0.58 -10.36
C ASP A 19 -2.52 -0.79 -10.61
N ALA A 20 -1.36 -1.07 -10.01
CA ALA A 20 -0.73 -2.40 -10.00
C ALA A 20 -1.58 -3.44 -9.24
N PHE A 21 -2.09 -3.10 -8.04
CA PHE A 21 -3.01 -3.99 -7.31
C PHE A 21 -4.29 -4.28 -8.10
N LEU A 22 -4.85 -3.25 -8.74
CA LEU A 22 -6.05 -3.37 -9.56
C LEU A 22 -5.78 -4.25 -10.80
N SER A 23 -4.72 -3.98 -11.55
CA SER A 23 -4.42 -4.66 -12.81
C SER A 23 -3.95 -6.11 -12.62
N LEU A 24 -3.09 -6.38 -11.63
CA LEU A 24 -2.48 -7.70 -11.44
C LEU A 24 -3.37 -8.66 -10.66
N ARG A 25 -4.24 -8.15 -9.77
CA ARG A 25 -5.00 -8.99 -8.84
C ARG A 25 -6.48 -8.60 -8.72
N GLY A 26 -6.95 -7.57 -9.42
CA GLY A 26 -8.33 -7.10 -9.34
C GLY A 26 -8.67 -6.46 -7.98
N LEU A 27 -7.66 -6.03 -7.22
CA LEU A 27 -7.85 -5.53 -5.86
C LEU A 27 -7.95 -4.00 -5.87
N ALA A 28 -9.08 -3.49 -5.40
CA ALA A 28 -9.31 -2.06 -5.27
C ALA A 28 -8.75 -1.56 -3.93
N PHE A 29 -7.70 -0.74 -4.01
CA PHE A 29 -7.14 0.00 -2.87
C PHE A 29 -7.61 1.45 -2.90
N THR A 30 -7.84 2.03 -1.73
CA THR A 30 -8.11 3.47 -1.55
C THR A 30 -6.85 4.19 -1.11
N VAL A 31 -6.80 5.51 -1.31
CA VAL A 31 -5.71 6.35 -0.80
C VAL A 31 -6.20 7.10 0.42
N GLU A 32 -5.55 6.87 1.56
CA GLU A 32 -5.92 7.46 2.85
C GLU A 32 -4.70 8.01 3.60
N TRP A 33 -4.93 8.88 4.58
CA TRP A 33 -3.86 9.37 5.46
C TRP A 33 -3.68 8.44 6.64
N HIS A 34 -2.45 8.01 6.90
CA HIS A 34 -2.13 7.09 7.97
C HIS A 34 -0.85 7.46 8.71
N ARG A 35 -0.80 7.09 9.99
CA ARG A 35 0.40 7.27 10.81
C ARG A 35 1.27 6.01 10.74
N PHE A 36 2.53 6.18 10.39
CA PHE A 36 3.48 5.07 10.28
C PHE A 36 4.57 5.15 11.36
N PRO A 37 5.29 4.05 11.63
CA PRO A 37 6.42 4.07 12.57
C PRO A 37 7.54 5.04 12.19
N TRP A 38 7.62 5.44 10.92
CA TRP A 38 8.59 6.42 10.42
C TRP A 38 8.05 7.86 10.38
N THR A 39 6.78 8.08 10.75
CA THR A 39 6.22 9.42 10.91
C THR A 39 6.53 9.95 12.31
N TYR A 40 6.87 11.23 12.43
CA TYR A 40 7.26 11.86 13.69
C TYR A 40 6.14 12.77 14.22
N GLY A 41 6.02 12.91 15.54
CA GLY A 41 5.06 13.83 16.15
C GLY A 41 3.60 13.55 15.75
N ALA A 42 2.95 14.52 15.10
CA ALA A 42 1.58 14.44 14.61
C ALA A 42 1.51 14.18 13.09
N ASP A 43 2.63 13.84 12.46
CA ASP A 43 2.72 13.68 11.02
C ASP A 43 1.96 12.42 10.56
N VAL A 44 1.38 12.52 9.37
CA VAL A 44 0.72 11.43 8.66
C VAL A 44 1.19 11.43 7.21
N ASP A 45 1.32 10.24 6.64
CA ASP A 45 1.65 10.05 5.23
C ASP A 45 0.45 9.49 4.47
N LYS A 46 0.44 9.70 3.16
CA LYS A 46 -0.51 9.03 2.29
C LYS A 46 -0.18 7.53 2.22
N SER A 47 -1.22 6.73 2.21
CA SER A 47 -1.16 5.28 2.25
C SER A 47 -2.13 4.65 1.26
N LEU A 48 -1.84 3.44 0.82
CA LEU A 48 -2.82 2.56 0.19
C LEU A 48 -3.49 1.72 1.27
N MET A 49 -4.81 1.82 1.36
CA MET A 49 -5.62 1.00 2.24
C MET A 49 -6.30 -0.10 1.44
N GLY A 50 -6.04 -1.34 1.86
CA GLY A 50 -6.60 -2.53 1.26
C GLY A 50 -8.06 -2.76 1.70
N PRO A 51 -8.80 -3.55 0.93
CA PRO A 51 -10.19 -3.86 1.23
C PRO A 51 -10.35 -4.69 2.53
N PRO A 52 -11.55 -4.73 3.13
CA PRO A 52 -11.78 -5.40 4.41
C PRO A 52 -11.39 -6.87 4.45
N TYR A 53 -11.54 -7.60 3.34
CA TYR A 53 -11.19 -9.02 3.23
C TYR A 53 -9.68 -9.30 3.18
N LEU A 54 -8.85 -8.25 3.12
CA LEU A 54 -7.41 -8.30 3.36
C LEU A 54 -7.05 -7.79 4.78
N GLY A 55 -8.04 -7.69 5.67
CA GLY A 55 -7.85 -7.19 7.04
C GLY A 55 -7.47 -5.72 7.11
N HIS A 56 -7.89 -4.90 6.13
CA HIS A 56 -7.56 -3.47 6.07
C HIS A 56 -6.04 -3.19 6.10
N VAL A 57 -5.27 -4.01 5.38
CA VAL A 57 -3.82 -3.78 5.24
C VAL A 57 -3.52 -2.34 4.80
N VAL A 58 -2.57 -1.71 5.47
CA VAL A 58 -2.14 -0.34 5.17
C VAL A 58 -0.71 -0.37 4.64
N ILE A 59 -0.50 0.24 3.48
CA ILE A 59 0.80 0.28 2.80
C ILE A 59 1.21 1.75 2.64
N GLY A 60 2.35 2.13 3.19
CA GLY A 60 2.92 3.47 3.04
C GLY A 60 4.18 3.47 2.18
N LEU A 61 4.59 4.65 1.70
CA LEU A 61 5.86 4.83 1.02
C LEU A 61 6.84 5.54 1.95
N LYS A 62 7.82 4.80 2.46
CA LYS A 62 8.87 5.33 3.33
C LYS A 62 9.97 5.99 2.49
N ASP A 63 10.28 7.24 2.83
CA ASP A 63 11.38 8.03 2.25
C ASP A 63 11.39 8.03 0.71
N GLU A 64 10.22 7.92 0.05
CA GLU A 64 10.07 7.79 -1.40
C GLU A 64 10.77 6.59 -2.06
N THR A 65 11.29 5.64 -1.27
CA THR A 65 12.19 4.56 -1.73
C THR A 65 11.68 3.17 -1.45
N HIS A 66 10.85 2.98 -0.40
CA HIS A 66 10.40 1.65 0.01
C HIS A 66 8.92 1.64 0.37
N TRP A 67 8.19 0.67 -0.15
CA TRP A 67 6.85 0.33 0.31
C TRP A 67 6.94 -0.37 1.66
N GLY A 68 6.23 0.15 2.66
CA GLY A 68 6.18 -0.41 4.00
C GLY A 68 4.77 -0.86 4.37
N TYR A 69 4.63 -2.08 4.88
CA TYR A 69 3.37 -2.56 5.46
C TYR A 69 3.63 -3.41 6.70
N GLN A 70 2.68 -3.43 7.63
CA GLN A 70 2.78 -4.26 8.82
C GLN A 70 2.41 -5.70 8.47
N SER A 71 3.15 -6.69 8.96
CA SER A 71 2.84 -8.11 8.79
C SER A 71 1.48 -8.46 9.35
N ARG A 72 0.87 -9.54 8.84
CA ARG A 72 -0.49 -9.95 9.24
C ARG A 72 -0.64 -10.20 10.75
N ASP A 73 0.41 -10.67 11.42
CA ASP A 73 0.43 -10.89 12.87
C ASP A 73 0.64 -9.62 13.70
N GLY A 74 0.83 -8.47 13.04
CA GLY A 74 1.07 -7.18 13.66
C GLY A 74 2.48 -7.00 14.23
N ARG A 75 3.37 -7.98 14.11
CA ARG A 75 4.64 -8.00 14.86
C ARG A 75 5.79 -7.31 14.15
N GLN A 76 5.78 -7.27 12.83
CA GLN A 76 6.91 -6.79 12.04
C GLN A 76 6.46 -5.84 10.94
N TRP A 77 7.36 -4.95 10.53
CA TRP A 77 7.17 -4.14 9.33
C TRP A 77 8.02 -4.73 8.21
N ARG A 78 7.39 -4.95 7.06
CA ARG A 78 8.05 -5.39 5.84
C ARG A 78 8.29 -4.19 4.95
N PHE A 79 9.45 -4.18 4.31
CA PHE A 79 9.87 -3.12 3.40
C PHE A 79 10.26 -3.73 2.05
N ILE A 80 9.67 -3.21 0.99
CA ILE A 80 9.90 -3.66 -0.39
C ILE A 80 10.38 -2.45 -1.20
N PRO A 81 11.48 -2.56 -1.98
CA PRO A 81 11.93 -1.46 -2.83
C PRO A 81 10.81 -0.92 -3.73
N ARG A 82 10.75 0.40 -3.88
CA ARG A 82 9.65 1.10 -4.58
C ARG A 82 9.41 0.57 -5.99
N ASP A 83 10.48 0.25 -6.70
CA ASP A 83 10.50 -0.25 -8.08
C ASP A 83 9.98 -1.68 -8.21
N GLN A 84 9.89 -2.44 -7.11
CA GLN A 84 9.45 -3.84 -7.10
C GLN A 84 7.93 -3.97 -6.87
N LEU A 85 7.12 -3.25 -7.67
CA LEU A 85 5.64 -3.26 -7.52
C LEU A 85 5.02 -4.65 -7.66
N THR A 86 5.50 -5.47 -8.60
CA THR A 86 5.00 -6.85 -8.76
C THR A 86 5.24 -7.68 -7.50
N ARG A 87 6.39 -7.49 -6.85
CA ARG A 87 6.73 -8.17 -5.59
C ARG A 87 5.86 -7.66 -4.45
N LEU A 88 5.64 -6.35 -4.35
CA LEU A 88 4.72 -5.76 -3.38
C LEU A 88 3.33 -6.41 -3.48
N VAL A 89 2.78 -6.48 -4.70
CA VAL A 89 1.46 -7.06 -4.93
C VAL A 89 1.44 -8.55 -4.56
N ALA A 90 2.46 -9.32 -4.96
CA ALA A 90 2.54 -10.73 -4.63
C ALA A 90 2.59 -10.97 -3.11
N GLU A 91 3.52 -10.32 -2.40
CA GLU A 91 3.71 -10.53 -0.96
C GLU A 91 2.46 -10.12 -0.16
N VAL A 92 1.87 -8.97 -0.46
CA VAL A 92 0.65 -8.51 0.24
C VAL A 92 -0.51 -9.48 0.00
N VAL A 93 -0.70 -9.95 -1.23
CA VAL A 93 -1.80 -10.91 -1.50
C VAL A 93 -1.54 -12.25 -0.84
N GLU A 94 -0.33 -12.78 -0.90
CA GLU A 94 0.02 -14.06 -0.26
C GLU A 94 -0.15 -14.01 1.26
N GLU A 95 0.20 -12.88 1.89
CA GLU A 95 0.14 -12.74 3.34
C GLU A 95 -1.29 -12.49 3.86
N PHE A 96 -2.10 -11.73 3.11
CA PHE A 96 -3.41 -11.24 3.59
C PHE A 96 -4.62 -11.89 2.91
N ALA A 97 -4.48 -12.60 1.79
CA ALA A 97 -5.63 -13.23 1.14
C ALA A 97 -6.30 -14.24 2.08
N GLY A 98 -7.62 -14.10 2.25
CA GLY A 98 -8.41 -14.95 3.14
C GLY A 98 -8.21 -14.66 4.63
N PHE A 99 -7.50 -13.58 5.00
CA PHE A 99 -7.35 -13.21 6.39
C PHE A 99 -8.68 -12.69 6.98
N HIS A 100 -9.15 -13.36 8.01
CA HIS A 100 -10.19 -12.87 8.91
C HIS A 100 -9.54 -12.52 10.25
N PRO A 101 -9.52 -11.24 10.66
CA PRO A 101 -9.05 -10.87 11.99
C PRO A 101 -9.83 -11.68 13.03
N PRO A 102 -9.17 -12.24 14.06
CA PRO A 102 -9.89 -12.92 15.12
C PRO A 102 -10.85 -11.94 15.79
N LEU A 103 -12.07 -12.40 16.07
CA LEU A 103 -13.04 -11.61 16.82
C LEU A 103 -12.41 -11.11 18.13
N PRO A 104 -12.63 -9.84 18.52
CA PRO A 104 -12.12 -9.32 19.77
C PRO A 104 -12.53 -10.25 20.92
N ARG A 105 -11.55 -10.82 21.63
CA ARG A 105 -11.84 -11.56 22.85
C ARG A 105 -12.28 -10.54 23.90
N ARG A 106 -13.53 -10.68 24.38
CA ARG A 106 -14.02 -9.95 25.56
C ARG A 106 -13.09 -10.30 26.72
N LYS A 107 -12.35 -9.31 27.23
CA LYS A 107 -11.68 -9.41 28.54
C LYS A 107 -12.72 -9.18 29.63
#